data_AF-A0A1B8E1T7-F1
#
_entry.id   AF-A0A1B8E1T7-F1
#
_cell.length_a   1.000
_cell.length_b   1.000
_cell.length_c   1.000
_cell.angle_alpha   90.00
_cell.angle_beta   90.00
_cell.angle_gamma   90.00
#
_symmetry.space_group_name_H-M   'P 1'
#
loop_
_entity.id
_entity.type
_entity.pdbx_description
1 polymer ?
#
loop_
_entity_poly.entity_id
_entity_poly.type
_entity_poly.pdbx_seq_one_letter_code
_entity_poly.pdbx_strand_id
1 'polypeptide(L)'
;MANTTDPPTTDPPAIAIDVEPSSTMETKTSPLTANVARILLLLRSLQRGRHNMDDPWIVLPLELHEFDDLFVRIGKNETLWGWVYDKLRFTYDSRTSTFVIRRPVRLHEAFQSQVDDWIQDKLKAIADSNAQSKPFVQDISCCRSATILIEPPGNERVVISHSPDSQFIYLDTGWPSVVLEAARSLGPKSLSGLARDYIVQSGGNIRAVVGFELDTESKKVSLTVWRAHCFIHPENGPTVGMRSTTQVIRDEHGTTNPDEGSGLRLMLWDFAPDFVPDLRTTADPHPSLLIDSAALCKFIAIMEESERKRAAGELVTSSRYKDCVKKRSVWPEPEEVYEEDGFVFGEEELSVHARFLGTPVDTRKVTEGDEKGDVGEVEK
;
A
#
# COMPACT_ATOMS: atom_id res chain seq x y z
N MET A 1 -78.85 -4.12 -41.63
CA MET A 1 -79.11 -2.86 -40.90
C MET A 1 -78.64 -3.07 -39.45
N ALA A 2 -78.10 -2.00 -38.86
CA ALA A 2 -77.44 -1.89 -37.55
C ALA A 2 -75.94 -2.27 -37.53
N ASN A 3 -75.14 -1.21 -37.69
CA ASN A 3 -73.73 -1.09 -37.31
C ASN A 3 -73.59 -1.17 -35.79
N THR A 4 -72.52 -1.80 -35.31
CA THR A 4 -72.00 -1.57 -33.95
C THR A 4 -70.48 -1.44 -34.09
N THR A 5 -70.01 -0.20 -34.02
CA THR A 5 -68.60 0.20 -34.02
C THR A 5 -68.15 0.35 -32.58
N ASP A 6 -67.17 -0.45 -32.19
CA ASP A 6 -66.40 -0.30 -30.96
C ASP A 6 -65.51 0.96 -31.01
N PRO A 7 -65.20 1.59 -29.86
CA PRO A 7 -64.42 2.81 -29.80
C PRO A 7 -62.91 2.55 -30.03
N PRO A 8 -62.19 3.48 -30.67
CA PRO A 8 -60.77 3.33 -30.94
C PRO A 8 -59.89 3.65 -29.72
N THR A 9 -58.92 2.77 -29.47
CA THR A 9 -57.80 2.92 -28.55
C THR A 9 -56.91 4.10 -28.97
N THR A 10 -56.66 5.01 -28.03
CA THR A 10 -55.79 6.19 -28.22
C THR A 10 -54.33 5.81 -27.95
N ASP A 11 -53.51 5.77 -29.00
CA ASP A 11 -52.04 5.72 -28.87
C ASP A 11 -51.48 7.09 -28.45
N PRO A 12 -50.45 7.15 -27.58
CA PRO A 12 -49.77 8.40 -27.21
C PRO A 12 -48.81 8.88 -28.31
N PRO A 13 -48.52 10.18 -28.39
CA PRO A 13 -47.81 10.77 -29.53
C PRO A 13 -46.31 10.47 -29.50
N ALA A 14 -45.79 10.10 -30.67
CA ALA A 14 -44.36 9.94 -30.94
C ALA A 14 -43.66 11.31 -30.96
N ILE A 15 -42.72 11.51 -30.04
CA ILE A 15 -41.77 12.62 -30.08
C ILE A 15 -40.58 12.14 -30.91
N ALA A 16 -40.46 12.65 -32.13
CA ALA A 16 -39.27 12.51 -32.94
C ALA A 16 -38.13 13.30 -32.28
N ILE A 17 -37.12 12.60 -31.78
CA ILE A 17 -35.85 13.20 -31.38
C ILE A 17 -34.91 13.00 -32.57
N ASP A 18 -34.63 14.10 -33.25
CA ASP A 18 -33.61 14.22 -34.29
C ASP A 18 -32.24 13.94 -33.63
N VAL A 19 -31.66 12.78 -33.91
CA VAL A 19 -30.30 12.43 -33.44
C VAL A 19 -29.34 12.77 -34.58
N GLU A 20 -28.83 13.99 -34.52
CA GLU A 20 -27.61 14.37 -35.22
C GLU A 20 -26.42 13.62 -34.55
N PRO A 21 -25.53 12.97 -35.31
CA PRO A 21 -24.45 12.18 -34.70
C PRO A 21 -23.43 13.13 -34.07
N SER A 22 -23.49 13.26 -32.74
CA SER A 22 -22.50 13.98 -31.96
C SER A 22 -21.12 13.37 -32.19
N SER A 23 -20.28 14.17 -32.82
CA SER A 23 -18.84 13.99 -33.00
C SER A 23 -18.18 13.31 -31.80
N THR A 24 -17.62 12.14 -32.04
CA THR A 24 -16.64 11.48 -31.17
C THR A 24 -15.48 12.44 -30.92
N MET A 25 -15.49 13.09 -29.76
CA MET A 25 -14.27 13.71 -29.24
C MET A 25 -13.30 12.59 -28.89
N GLU A 26 -12.43 12.26 -29.84
CA GLU A 26 -11.17 11.60 -29.53
C GLU A 26 -10.43 12.50 -28.54
N THR A 27 -10.45 12.13 -27.26
CA THR A 27 -9.54 12.69 -26.26
C THR A 27 -8.12 12.44 -26.76
N LYS A 28 -7.52 13.46 -27.37
CA LYS A 28 -6.10 13.49 -27.71
C LYS A 28 -5.32 13.24 -26.43
N THR A 29 -4.85 12.02 -26.23
CA THR A 29 -3.89 11.69 -25.19
C THR A 29 -2.67 12.58 -25.38
N SER A 30 -2.25 13.25 -24.31
CA SER A 30 -1.02 14.05 -24.29
C SER A 30 0.16 13.23 -24.81
N PRO A 31 1.15 13.88 -25.46
CA PRO A 31 2.34 13.18 -25.94
C PRO A 31 3.01 12.44 -24.79
N LEU A 32 3.47 11.22 -25.06
CA LEU A 32 4.00 10.37 -24.01
C LEU A 32 5.32 10.93 -23.47
N THR A 33 5.39 11.14 -22.17
CA THR A 33 6.64 11.59 -21.55
C THR A 33 7.64 10.43 -21.39
N ALA A 34 8.92 10.77 -21.31
CA ALA A 34 9.98 9.78 -21.13
C ALA A 34 9.83 8.99 -19.81
N ASN A 35 9.34 9.62 -18.74
CA ASN A 35 9.11 8.95 -17.46
C ASN A 35 7.98 7.93 -17.55
N VAL A 36 6.82 8.30 -18.12
CA VAL A 36 5.68 7.40 -18.29
C VAL A 36 6.07 6.21 -19.17
N ALA A 37 6.76 6.45 -20.28
CA ALA A 37 7.28 5.40 -21.16
C ALA A 37 8.20 4.42 -20.40
N ARG A 38 9.13 4.96 -19.60
CA ARG A 38 10.08 4.16 -18.81
C ARG A 38 9.36 3.28 -17.79
N ILE A 39 8.36 3.83 -17.10
CA ILE A 39 7.60 3.07 -16.09
C ILE A 39 6.78 1.97 -16.78
N LEU A 40 6.08 2.26 -17.86
CA LEU A 40 5.30 1.25 -18.60
C LEU A 40 6.17 0.07 -19.06
N LEU A 41 7.36 0.36 -19.60
CA LEU A 41 8.33 -0.66 -19.98
C LEU A 41 8.78 -1.52 -18.80
N LEU A 42 9.08 -0.89 -17.67
CA LEU A 42 9.46 -1.59 -16.45
C LEU A 42 8.31 -2.47 -15.93
N LEU A 43 7.08 -1.96 -15.87
CA LEU A 43 5.91 -2.71 -15.42
C LEU A 43 5.66 -3.95 -16.29
N ARG A 44 5.75 -3.83 -17.62
CA ARG A 44 5.64 -4.97 -18.54
C ARG A 44 6.77 -6.00 -18.33
N SER A 45 7.99 -5.52 -18.09
CA SER A 45 9.13 -6.41 -17.83
C SER A 45 8.96 -7.18 -16.51
N LEU A 46 8.45 -6.52 -15.46
CA LEU A 46 8.11 -7.15 -14.18
C LEU A 46 6.95 -8.15 -14.33
N GLN A 47 5.87 -7.78 -15.03
CA GLN A 47 4.73 -8.65 -15.30
C GLN A 47 5.16 -9.96 -15.98
N ARG A 48 6.09 -9.88 -16.93
CA ARG A 48 6.60 -11.03 -17.69
C ARG A 48 7.74 -11.77 -16.96
N GLY A 49 8.11 -11.35 -15.76
CA GLY A 49 9.21 -11.94 -14.99
C GLY A 49 10.59 -11.78 -15.63
N ARG A 50 10.76 -10.78 -16.51
CA ARG A 50 12.00 -10.49 -17.24
C ARG A 50 12.91 -9.48 -16.55
N HIS A 51 12.40 -8.78 -15.54
CA HIS A 51 13.18 -7.89 -14.69
C HIS A 51 13.38 -8.50 -13.31
N ASN A 52 14.65 -8.71 -12.91
CA ASN A 52 14.97 -9.08 -11.54
C ASN A 52 15.12 -7.82 -10.69
N MET A 53 14.32 -7.69 -9.64
CA MET A 53 14.47 -6.59 -8.67
C MET A 53 15.49 -7.01 -7.61
N ASP A 54 16.77 -6.74 -7.88
CA ASP A 54 17.85 -7.01 -6.93
C ASP A 54 17.69 -6.13 -5.67
N ASP A 55 17.37 -4.84 -5.86
CA ASP A 55 16.95 -3.92 -4.80
C ASP A 55 15.47 -4.16 -4.44
N PRO A 56 15.08 -4.19 -3.15
CA PRO A 56 13.68 -4.17 -2.75
C PRO A 56 12.88 -2.94 -3.24
N TRP A 57 13.55 -1.89 -3.73
CA TRP A 57 12.92 -0.64 -4.15
C TRP A 57 13.43 -0.19 -5.52
N ILE A 58 12.52 0.33 -6.36
CA ILE A 58 12.87 1.10 -7.55
C ILE A 58 12.21 2.46 -7.43
N VAL A 59 13.02 3.51 -7.31
CA VAL A 59 12.57 4.90 -7.18
C VAL A 59 12.64 5.58 -8.55
N LEU A 60 11.53 6.15 -8.99
CA LEU A 60 11.36 6.73 -10.32
C LEU A 60 10.75 8.14 -10.16
N PRO A 61 11.27 9.17 -10.82
CA PRO A 61 10.60 10.46 -10.87
C PRO A 61 9.32 10.33 -11.70
N LEU A 62 8.24 10.95 -11.23
CA LEU A 62 6.96 10.97 -11.92
C LEU A 62 6.12 12.18 -11.45
N GLU A 63 5.88 13.13 -12.33
CA GLU A 63 5.05 14.30 -12.03
C GLU A 63 3.56 13.91 -11.93
N LEU A 64 2.74 14.75 -11.29
CA LEU A 64 1.31 14.45 -11.06
C LEU A 64 0.55 14.18 -12.37
N HIS A 65 0.76 15.01 -13.39
CA HIS A 65 0.11 14.81 -14.70
C HIS A 65 0.62 13.55 -15.43
N GLU A 66 1.87 13.15 -15.17
CA GLU A 66 2.44 11.90 -15.69
C GLU A 66 1.88 10.68 -14.96
N PHE A 67 1.60 10.79 -13.66
CA PHE A 67 0.93 9.75 -12.88
C PHE A 67 -0.49 9.49 -13.41
N ASP A 68 -1.25 10.55 -13.69
CA ASP A 68 -2.57 10.41 -14.32
C ASP A 68 -2.47 9.74 -15.69
N ASP A 69 -1.56 10.20 -16.56
CA ASP A 69 -1.35 9.63 -17.89
C ASP A 69 -0.91 8.16 -17.82
N LEU A 70 -0.04 7.81 -16.87
CA LEU A 70 0.41 6.45 -16.61
C LEU A 70 -0.79 5.52 -16.32
N PHE A 71 -1.66 5.89 -15.39
CA PHE A 71 -2.80 5.04 -15.01
C PHE A 71 -3.89 4.98 -16.10
N VAL A 72 -4.08 6.07 -16.87
CA VAL A 72 -4.93 6.05 -18.07
C VAL A 72 -4.38 5.03 -19.09
N ARG A 73 -3.06 4.99 -19.30
CA ARG A 73 -2.43 4.05 -20.24
C ARG A 73 -2.44 2.61 -19.73
N ILE A 74 -2.18 2.39 -18.44
CA ILE A 74 -2.31 1.06 -17.83
C ILE A 74 -3.74 0.54 -18.01
N GLY A 75 -4.76 1.38 -17.80
CA GLY A 75 -6.17 1.02 -17.96
C GLY A 75 -6.58 0.62 -19.39
N LYS A 76 -5.81 1.02 -20.42
CA LYS A 76 -6.05 0.60 -21.81
C LYS A 76 -5.59 -0.82 -22.12
N ASN A 77 -4.76 -1.43 -21.26
CA ASN A 77 -4.29 -2.80 -21.41
C ASN A 77 -4.83 -3.65 -20.24
N GLU A 78 -5.87 -4.44 -20.50
CA GLU A 78 -6.56 -5.23 -19.46
C GLU A 78 -5.62 -6.18 -18.70
N THR A 79 -4.64 -6.77 -19.40
CA THR A 79 -3.72 -7.72 -18.77
C THR A 79 -2.73 -7.02 -17.84
N LEU A 80 -2.17 -5.89 -18.28
CA LEU A 80 -1.28 -5.07 -17.46
C LEU A 80 -2.05 -4.43 -16.31
N TRP A 81 -3.26 -3.93 -16.55
CA TRP A 81 -4.16 -3.39 -15.54
C TRP A 81 -4.44 -4.41 -14.45
N GLY A 82 -4.88 -5.62 -14.82
CA GLY A 82 -5.15 -6.70 -13.87
C GLY A 82 -3.91 -7.06 -13.04
N TRP A 83 -2.74 -7.13 -13.67
CA TRP A 83 -1.49 -7.39 -12.96
C TRP A 83 -1.07 -6.24 -12.03
N VAL A 84 -1.17 -4.99 -12.47
CA VAL A 84 -0.83 -3.81 -11.65
C VAL A 84 -1.72 -3.76 -10.42
N TYR A 85 -3.02 -3.94 -10.59
CA TYR A 85 -3.98 -3.89 -9.50
C TYR A 85 -3.79 -5.03 -8.47
N ASP A 86 -3.50 -6.24 -8.94
CA ASP A 86 -3.35 -7.42 -8.07
C ASP A 86 -1.94 -7.53 -7.47
N LYS A 87 -0.91 -7.35 -8.28
CA LYS A 87 0.48 -7.74 -7.95
C LYS A 87 1.42 -6.57 -7.67
N LEU A 88 1.21 -5.40 -8.26
CA LEU A 88 2.11 -4.29 -8.03
C LEU A 88 1.95 -3.78 -6.60
N ARG A 89 3.07 -3.50 -5.95
CA ARG A 89 3.13 -2.75 -4.71
C ARG A 89 3.91 -1.49 -5.00
N PHE A 90 3.26 -0.35 -4.83
CA PHE A 90 3.88 0.93 -5.12
C PHE A 90 3.47 2.00 -4.10
N THR A 91 4.30 3.03 -4.05
CA THR A 91 4.01 4.30 -3.41
C THR A 91 4.15 5.41 -4.43
N TYR A 92 3.30 6.42 -4.35
CA TYR A 92 3.40 7.65 -5.10
C TYR A 92 3.18 8.85 -4.18
N ASP A 93 3.98 9.90 -4.34
CA ASP A 93 3.78 11.17 -3.65
C ASP A 93 4.00 12.32 -4.63
N SER A 94 2.92 13.02 -4.97
CA SER A 94 2.96 14.15 -5.90
C SER A 94 3.71 15.36 -5.35
N ARG A 95 3.91 15.47 -4.04
CA ARG A 95 4.68 16.58 -3.41
C ARG A 95 6.16 16.47 -3.72
N THR A 96 6.63 15.24 -3.92
CA THR A 96 8.02 14.91 -4.21
C THR A 96 8.21 14.37 -5.63
N SER A 97 7.14 14.33 -6.43
CA SER A 97 7.09 13.74 -7.77
C SER A 97 7.81 12.39 -7.84
N THR A 98 7.54 11.52 -6.85
CA THR A 98 8.28 10.27 -6.66
C THR A 98 7.35 9.07 -6.70
N PHE A 99 7.63 8.13 -7.61
CA PHE A 99 6.96 6.84 -7.75
C PHE A 99 7.93 5.72 -7.37
N VAL A 100 7.55 4.91 -6.38
CA VAL A 100 8.39 3.84 -5.84
C VAL A 100 7.71 2.51 -6.07
N ILE A 101 8.34 1.62 -6.84
CA ILE A 101 7.94 0.21 -6.94
C ILE A 101 8.65 -0.57 -5.84
N ARG A 102 7.90 -1.39 -5.12
CA ARG A 102 8.40 -2.18 -4.00
C ARG A 102 8.29 -3.66 -4.28
N ARG A 103 9.39 -4.39 -4.08
CA ARG A 103 9.38 -5.85 -4.09
C ARG A 103 8.98 -6.38 -2.71
N PRO A 104 7.99 -7.28 -2.62
CA PRO A 104 7.72 -8.01 -1.39
C PRO A 104 8.94 -8.81 -0.94
N VAL A 105 9.31 -8.66 0.34
CA VAL A 105 10.37 -9.46 0.98
C VAL A 105 9.69 -10.56 1.78
N ARG A 106 10.03 -11.82 1.52
CA ARG A 106 9.37 -12.99 2.14
C ARG A 106 9.31 -12.92 3.66
N LEU A 107 10.39 -12.50 4.30
CA LEU A 107 10.44 -12.32 5.75
C LEU A 107 9.37 -11.32 6.22
N HIS A 108 9.20 -10.19 5.52
CA HIS A 108 8.21 -9.17 5.88
C HIS A 108 6.79 -9.69 5.69
N GLU A 109 6.48 -10.25 4.52
CA GLU A 109 5.15 -10.78 4.21
C GLU A 109 4.71 -11.85 5.21
N ALA A 110 5.61 -12.77 5.55
CA ALA A 110 5.28 -13.87 6.45
C ALA A 110 5.26 -13.45 7.93
N PHE A 111 6.08 -12.49 8.33
CA PHE A 111 5.98 -11.86 9.65
C PHE A 111 4.66 -11.11 9.81
N GLN A 112 4.32 -10.26 8.84
CA GLN A 112 3.09 -9.48 8.84
C GLN A 112 1.86 -10.38 8.82
N SER A 113 1.86 -11.46 8.02
CA SER A 113 0.75 -12.41 8.03
C SER A 113 0.53 -13.04 9.41
N GLN A 114 1.58 -13.34 10.18
CA GLN A 114 1.42 -13.87 11.54
C GLN A 114 0.87 -12.81 12.51
N VAL A 115 1.27 -11.55 12.34
CA VAL A 115 0.72 -10.43 13.13
C VAL A 115 -0.76 -10.23 12.80
N ASP A 116 -1.12 -10.25 11.51
CA ASP A 116 -2.50 -10.12 11.03
C ASP A 116 -3.40 -11.23 11.59
N ASP A 117 -2.97 -12.49 11.44
CA ASP A 117 -3.71 -13.66 11.91
C ASP A 117 -3.94 -13.57 13.44
N TRP A 118 -2.91 -13.18 14.20
CA TRP A 118 -3.02 -12.99 15.63
C TRP A 118 -4.03 -11.89 15.99
N ILE A 119 -3.98 -10.74 15.32
CA ILE A 119 -4.91 -9.63 15.59
C ILE A 119 -6.34 -10.06 15.29
N GLN A 120 -6.57 -10.70 14.14
CA GLN A 120 -7.89 -11.21 13.77
C GLN A 120 -8.43 -12.22 14.78
N ASP A 121 -7.60 -13.17 15.23
CA ASP A 121 -8.03 -14.17 16.20
C ASP A 121 -8.33 -13.55 17.56
N LYS A 122 -7.57 -12.52 17.96
CA LYS A 122 -7.84 -11.78 19.18
C LYS A 122 -9.13 -10.97 19.10
N LEU A 123 -9.39 -10.34 17.96
CA LEU A 123 -10.66 -9.64 17.69
C LEU A 123 -11.84 -10.62 17.76
N LYS A 124 -11.76 -11.78 17.09
CA LYS A 124 -12.81 -12.82 17.18
C LYS A 124 -13.07 -13.26 18.61
N ALA A 125 -12.01 -13.51 19.39
CA ALA A 125 -12.14 -13.86 20.81
C ALA A 125 -12.84 -12.76 21.64
N ILE A 126 -12.60 -11.49 21.35
CA ILE A 126 -13.33 -10.37 21.97
C ILE A 126 -14.81 -10.41 21.59
N ALA A 127 -15.13 -10.63 20.30
CA ALA A 127 -16.51 -10.73 19.83
C ALA A 127 -17.27 -11.92 20.45
N ASP A 128 -16.59 -13.04 20.68
CA ASP A 128 -17.19 -14.24 21.28
C ASP A 128 -17.39 -14.09 22.80
N SER A 129 -16.54 -13.33 23.47
CA SER A 129 -16.59 -13.14 24.93
C SER A 129 -17.42 -11.93 25.38
N ASN A 130 -17.60 -10.93 24.53
CA ASN A 130 -18.36 -9.72 24.85
C ASN A 130 -19.43 -9.42 23.79
N ALA A 131 -20.69 -9.70 24.15
CA ALA A 131 -21.85 -9.45 23.30
C ALA A 131 -22.03 -7.97 22.92
N GLN A 132 -21.56 -7.02 23.73
CA GLN A 132 -21.62 -5.59 23.42
C GLN A 132 -20.56 -5.18 22.38
N SER A 133 -19.36 -5.77 22.44
CA SER A 133 -18.29 -5.48 21.46
C SER A 133 -18.47 -6.24 20.15
N LYS A 134 -19.31 -7.28 20.12
CA LYS A 134 -19.49 -8.15 18.96
C LYS A 134 -19.90 -7.40 17.68
N PRO A 135 -20.94 -6.53 17.66
CA PRO A 135 -21.32 -5.82 16.44
C PRO A 135 -20.17 -4.97 15.91
N PHE A 136 -19.50 -4.25 16.80
CA PHE A 136 -18.33 -3.43 16.46
C PHE A 136 -17.21 -4.25 15.82
N VAL A 137 -16.84 -5.39 16.42
CA VAL A 137 -15.75 -6.22 15.90
C VAL A 137 -16.11 -6.87 14.56
N GLN A 138 -17.38 -7.21 14.35
CA GLN A 138 -17.85 -7.81 13.09
C GLN A 138 -17.67 -6.87 11.89
N ASP A 139 -17.65 -5.56 12.14
CA ASP A 139 -17.40 -4.53 11.13
C ASP A 139 -15.90 -4.26 10.93
N ILE A 140 -14.98 -4.99 11.57
CA ILE A 140 -13.54 -4.85 11.32
C ILE A 140 -13.10 -5.91 10.29
N SER A 141 -12.52 -5.45 9.18
CA SER A 141 -11.97 -6.31 8.14
C SER A 141 -10.48 -6.05 7.92
N CYS A 142 -9.71 -7.10 7.66
CA CYS A 142 -8.31 -6.98 7.29
C CYS A 142 -8.19 -6.91 5.76
N CYS A 143 -7.72 -5.76 5.26
CA CYS A 143 -7.55 -5.52 3.82
C CYS A 143 -6.10 -5.73 3.36
N ARG A 144 -5.21 -6.20 4.25
CA ARG A 144 -3.80 -6.49 3.98
C ARG A 144 -3.15 -5.31 3.22
N SER A 145 -2.45 -5.60 2.14
CA SER A 145 -1.67 -4.62 1.37
C SER A 145 -2.47 -3.83 0.32
N ALA A 146 -3.80 -3.69 0.47
CA ALA A 146 -4.61 -2.92 -0.46
C ALA A 146 -4.13 -1.46 -0.53
N THR A 147 -4.03 -0.89 -1.73
CA THR A 147 -3.53 0.48 -1.91
C THR A 147 -4.48 1.51 -1.30
N ILE A 148 -3.92 2.45 -0.53
CA ILE A 148 -4.61 3.59 0.08
C ILE A 148 -4.26 4.82 -0.75
N LEU A 149 -5.29 5.47 -1.31
CA LEU A 149 -5.16 6.73 -2.04
C LEU A 149 -5.60 7.89 -1.15
N ILE A 150 -4.67 8.75 -0.74
CA ILE A 150 -4.88 9.95 0.07
C ILE A 150 -4.88 11.20 -0.82
N GLU A 151 -6.01 11.91 -0.82
CA GLU A 151 -6.19 13.21 -1.48
C GLU A 151 -6.50 14.26 -0.41
N PRO A 152 -5.48 14.94 0.14
CA PRO A 152 -5.67 15.92 1.20
C PRO A 152 -6.57 17.06 0.74
N PRO A 153 -7.43 17.61 1.61
CA PRO A 153 -8.24 18.77 1.26
C PRO A 153 -7.33 19.98 1.02
N GLY A 154 -7.56 20.71 -0.07
CA GLY A 154 -6.77 21.89 -0.43
C GLY A 154 -7.15 22.48 -1.78
N ASN A 155 -6.62 23.66 -2.09
CA ASN A 155 -6.81 24.31 -3.40
C ASN A 155 -5.93 23.67 -4.48
N GLU A 156 -4.78 23.12 -4.09
CA GLU A 156 -3.86 22.40 -4.97
C GLU A 156 -4.12 20.90 -4.88
N ARG A 157 -4.17 20.23 -6.04
CA ARG A 157 -4.34 18.78 -6.07
C ARG A 157 -3.06 18.10 -5.60
N VAL A 158 -3.17 17.37 -4.49
CA VAL A 158 -2.10 16.52 -3.96
C VAL A 158 -2.60 15.07 -3.98
N VAL A 159 -1.76 14.17 -4.49
CA VAL A 159 -2.05 12.75 -4.54
C VAL A 159 -0.93 12.00 -3.82
N ILE A 160 -1.30 11.26 -2.78
CA ILE A 160 -0.41 10.39 -2.05
C ILE A 160 -1.01 8.99 -2.10
N SER A 161 -0.31 8.03 -2.69
CA SER A 161 -0.77 6.65 -2.79
C SER A 161 0.23 5.75 -2.08
N HIS A 162 -0.23 4.88 -1.18
CA HIS A 162 0.63 3.94 -0.47
C HIS A 162 0.07 2.52 -0.54
N SER A 163 0.93 1.54 -0.75
CA SER A 163 0.60 0.12 -0.60
C SER A 163 1.19 -0.37 0.74
N PRO A 164 0.42 -0.30 1.85
CA PRO A 164 0.89 -0.73 3.15
C PRO A 164 1.26 -2.21 3.18
N ASP A 165 1.96 -2.64 4.22
CA ASP A 165 2.18 -4.08 4.43
C ASP A 165 0.90 -4.77 4.91
N SER A 166 0.15 -4.13 5.81
CA SER A 166 -1.18 -4.58 6.19
C SER A 166 -2.06 -3.42 6.69
N GLN A 167 -3.37 -3.63 6.71
CA GLN A 167 -4.33 -2.66 7.25
C GLN A 167 -5.60 -3.34 7.75
N PHE A 168 -6.29 -2.64 8.65
CA PHE A 168 -7.61 -2.98 9.16
C PHE A 168 -8.56 -1.82 8.93
N ILE A 169 -9.68 -2.10 8.26
CA ILE A 169 -10.75 -1.16 7.96
C ILE A 169 -11.95 -1.44 8.85
N TYR A 170 -12.62 -0.38 9.30
CA TYR A 170 -13.97 -0.47 9.82
C TYR A 170 -14.92 -0.36 8.62
N LEU A 171 -15.87 -1.27 8.45
CA LEU A 171 -16.74 -1.28 7.28
C LEU A 171 -17.49 0.05 7.15
N ASP A 172 -17.81 0.41 5.91
CA ASP A 172 -18.47 1.67 5.53
C ASP A 172 -17.66 2.96 5.82
N THR A 173 -16.36 2.84 6.10
CA THR A 173 -15.43 4.00 6.15
C THR A 173 -14.62 4.15 4.87
N GLY A 174 -14.26 5.39 4.53
CA GLY A 174 -13.42 5.68 3.35
C GLY A 174 -11.93 5.37 3.54
N TRP A 175 -11.49 5.10 4.77
CA TRP A 175 -10.08 4.87 5.13
C TRP A 175 -9.96 3.70 6.09
N PRO A 176 -8.85 2.93 6.06
CA PRO A 176 -8.54 2.02 7.15
C PRO A 176 -8.35 2.79 8.46
N SER A 177 -8.55 2.12 9.59
CA SER A 177 -8.31 2.71 10.91
C SER A 177 -6.94 2.36 11.47
N VAL A 178 -6.42 1.16 11.16
CA VAL A 178 -5.08 0.73 11.57
C VAL A 178 -4.26 0.35 10.34
N VAL A 179 -3.03 0.84 10.26
CA VAL A 179 -2.06 0.47 9.21
C VAL A 179 -0.81 -0.12 9.86
N LEU A 180 -0.26 -1.17 9.26
CA LEU A 180 0.97 -1.83 9.70
C LEU A 180 2.02 -1.72 8.59
N GLU A 181 3.24 -1.37 9.00
CA GLU A 181 4.40 -1.22 8.13
C GLU A 181 5.60 -1.92 8.76
N ALA A 182 6.34 -2.67 7.96
CA ALA A 182 7.67 -3.17 8.29
C ALA A 182 8.71 -2.47 7.41
N ALA A 183 9.78 -2.03 8.05
CA ALA A 183 10.97 -1.50 7.40
C ALA A 183 12.18 -2.35 7.77
N ARG A 184 13.14 -2.42 6.83
CA ARG A 184 14.53 -2.76 7.15
C ARG A 184 15.34 -1.47 7.12
N SER A 185 16.27 -1.30 8.05
CA SER A 185 17.03 -0.05 8.29
C SER A 185 17.87 0.48 7.11
N LEU A 186 17.87 -0.19 5.94
CA LEU A 186 18.59 0.22 4.73
C LEU A 186 17.71 0.87 3.64
N GLY A 187 16.39 1.01 3.84
CA GLY A 187 15.48 1.54 2.82
C GLY A 187 15.27 3.06 2.91
N PRO A 188 14.79 3.73 1.84
CA PRO A 188 14.37 5.13 1.87
C PRO A 188 13.10 5.36 2.73
N LYS A 189 12.55 4.30 3.32
CA LYS A 189 11.28 4.26 4.03
C LYS A 189 11.44 4.87 5.42
N SER A 190 11.23 6.19 5.54
CA SER A 190 11.01 6.81 6.85
C SER A 190 9.63 6.40 7.38
N LEU A 191 9.59 5.49 8.36
CA LEU A 191 8.34 5.04 8.97
C LEU A 191 7.57 6.19 9.66
N SER A 192 8.29 7.17 10.22
CA SER A 192 7.66 8.35 10.82
C SER A 192 7.03 9.27 9.77
N GLY A 193 7.68 9.41 8.60
CA GLY A 193 7.13 10.12 7.44
C GLY A 193 5.86 9.45 6.92
N LEU A 194 5.90 8.12 6.72
CA LEU A 194 4.71 7.35 6.33
C LEU A 194 3.58 7.46 7.35
N ALA A 195 3.90 7.33 8.65
CA ALA A 195 2.90 7.45 9.70
C ALA A 195 2.24 8.84 9.70
N ARG A 196 3.03 9.89 9.48
CA ARG A 196 2.51 11.25 9.31
C ARG A 196 1.61 11.36 8.08
N ASP A 197 2.00 10.79 6.95
CA ASP A 197 1.16 10.79 5.75
C ASP A 197 -0.17 10.08 6.01
N TYR A 198 -0.15 8.86 6.52
CA TYR A 198 -1.37 8.14 6.85
C TYR A 198 -2.25 8.91 7.84
N ILE A 199 -1.71 9.36 8.98
CA ILE A 199 -2.52 9.94 10.06
C ILE A 199 -2.95 11.38 9.73
N VAL A 200 -2.00 12.25 9.37
CA VAL A 200 -2.27 13.68 9.23
C VAL A 200 -2.98 13.97 7.91
N GLN A 201 -2.55 13.35 6.80
CA GLN A 201 -3.12 13.65 5.48
C GLN A 201 -4.51 13.03 5.30
N SER A 202 -4.85 11.97 6.04
CA SER A 202 -6.23 11.47 6.12
C SER A 202 -7.13 12.27 7.08
N GLY A 203 -6.64 13.36 7.69
CA GLY A 203 -7.40 14.11 8.69
C GLY A 203 -7.70 13.31 9.96
N GLY A 204 -6.83 12.37 10.32
CA GLY A 204 -6.97 11.54 11.52
C GLY A 204 -7.97 10.38 11.38
N ASN A 205 -8.46 10.08 10.16
CA ASN A 205 -9.31 8.92 9.91
C ASN A 205 -8.52 7.61 10.06
N ILE A 206 -7.24 7.60 9.65
CA ILE A 206 -6.32 6.54 10.04
C ILE A 206 -5.88 6.82 11.48
N ARG A 207 -6.31 5.96 12.40
CA ARG A 207 -6.19 6.15 13.85
C ARG A 207 -4.85 5.75 14.41
N ALA A 208 -4.32 4.65 13.93
CA ALA A 208 -3.05 4.11 14.39
C ALA A 208 -2.21 3.61 13.23
N VAL A 209 -0.92 3.87 13.30
CA VAL A 209 0.09 3.28 12.40
C VAL A 209 1.09 2.53 13.26
N VAL A 210 1.38 1.30 12.89
CA VAL A 210 2.33 0.42 13.57
C VAL A 210 3.54 0.23 12.68
N GLY A 211 4.71 0.62 13.16
CA GLY A 211 5.98 0.46 12.47
C GLY A 211 6.86 -0.56 13.15
N PHE A 212 7.25 -1.59 12.42
CA PHE A 212 8.31 -2.51 12.81
C PHE A 212 9.57 -2.15 12.05
N GLU A 213 10.64 -1.83 12.78
CA GLU A 213 11.95 -1.59 12.21
C GLU A 213 12.85 -2.77 12.54
N LEU A 214 13.19 -3.54 11.51
CA LEU A 214 14.06 -4.70 11.60
C LEU A 214 15.46 -4.27 11.16
N ASP A 215 16.40 -4.30 12.11
CA ASP A 215 17.75 -3.92 11.79
C ASP A 215 18.42 -4.95 10.87
N THR A 216 19.23 -4.47 9.93
CA THR A 216 19.86 -5.33 8.93
C THR A 216 21.21 -5.88 9.35
N GLU A 217 21.89 -5.20 10.28
CA GLU A 217 23.27 -5.50 10.69
C GLU A 217 23.30 -6.29 12.01
N SER A 218 22.28 -6.09 12.84
CA SER A 218 22.10 -6.70 14.15
C SER A 218 20.80 -7.50 14.23
N LYS A 219 20.51 -8.06 15.40
CA LYS A 219 19.22 -8.69 15.68
C LYS A 219 18.19 -7.70 16.23
N LYS A 220 18.49 -6.41 16.30
CA LYS A 220 17.61 -5.41 16.89
C LYS A 220 16.29 -5.31 16.14
N VAL A 221 15.19 -5.24 16.89
CA VAL A 221 13.85 -4.98 16.36
C VAL A 221 13.19 -3.93 17.23
N SER A 222 12.85 -2.81 16.60
CA SER A 222 12.11 -1.72 17.24
C SER A 222 10.66 -1.74 16.77
N LEU A 223 9.76 -1.40 17.67
CA LEU A 223 8.34 -1.20 17.40
C LEU A 223 8.00 0.25 17.75
N THR A 224 7.34 0.96 16.84
CA THR A 224 6.74 2.25 17.13
C THR A 224 5.25 2.21 16.79
N VAL A 225 4.41 2.69 17.70
CA VAL A 225 2.98 2.90 17.44
C VAL A 225 2.73 4.40 17.43
N TRP A 226 2.24 4.89 16.30
CA TRP A 226 1.76 6.27 16.13
C TRP A 226 0.25 6.31 16.23
N ARG A 227 -0.30 7.29 16.96
CA ARG A 227 -1.75 7.49 17.10
C ARG A 227 -2.16 8.90 16.74
N ALA A 228 -3.29 9.01 16.05
CA ALA A 228 -3.95 10.27 15.76
C ALA A 228 -4.36 10.97 17.06
N HIS A 229 -4.09 12.27 17.13
CA HIS A 229 -4.50 13.12 18.24
C HIS A 229 -5.06 14.43 17.71
N CYS A 230 -6.35 14.66 17.92
CA CYS A 230 -7.01 15.91 17.55
C CYS A 230 -6.87 16.92 18.70
N PHE A 231 -6.51 18.15 18.37
CA PHE A 231 -6.39 19.27 19.30
C PHE A 231 -6.77 20.59 18.63
N ILE A 232 -7.02 21.63 19.41
CA ILE A 232 -7.28 22.97 18.87
C ILE A 232 -5.95 23.71 18.81
N HIS A 233 -5.45 23.97 17.59
CA HIS A 233 -4.29 24.82 17.39
C HIS A 233 -4.72 26.29 17.49
N PRO A 234 -3.97 27.15 18.22
CA PRO A 234 -4.34 28.56 18.41
C PRO A 234 -4.57 29.33 17.11
N GLU A 235 -3.80 29.02 16.06
CA GLU A 235 -3.84 29.74 14.78
C GLU A 235 -4.70 29.06 13.72
N ASN A 236 -4.80 27.73 13.76
CA ASN A 236 -5.38 26.92 12.66
C ASN A 236 -6.71 26.25 13.05
N GLY A 237 -7.17 26.42 14.30
CA GLY A 237 -8.37 25.77 14.80
C GLY A 237 -8.18 24.25 14.98
N PRO A 238 -9.25 23.44 14.82
CA PRO A 238 -9.17 21.98 14.93
C PRO A 238 -8.08 21.39 14.02
N THR A 239 -7.09 20.74 14.61
CA THR A 239 -5.90 20.22 13.95
C THR A 239 -5.66 18.77 14.36
N VAL A 240 -5.12 17.98 13.43
CA VAL A 240 -4.72 16.60 13.66
C VAL A 240 -3.21 16.52 13.80
N GLY A 241 -2.76 15.98 14.91
CA GLY A 241 -1.36 15.62 15.15
C GLY A 241 -1.21 14.12 15.37
N MET A 242 0.01 13.74 15.72
CA MET A 242 0.39 12.35 15.92
C MET A 242 1.25 12.23 17.18
N ARG A 243 0.97 11.22 18.02
CA ARG A 243 1.82 10.85 19.17
C ARG A 243 2.41 9.47 18.92
N SER A 244 3.68 9.28 19.25
CA SER A 244 4.37 7.99 19.11
C SER A 244 4.70 7.36 20.45
N THR A 245 4.77 6.04 20.46
CA THR A 245 5.36 5.26 21.55
C THR A 245 6.28 4.21 20.94
N THR A 246 7.57 4.29 21.25
CA THR A 246 8.61 3.42 20.70
C THR A 246 9.12 2.47 21.78
N GLN A 247 9.34 1.22 21.40
CA GLN A 247 9.85 0.16 22.25
C GLN A 247 10.88 -0.67 21.47
N VAL A 248 11.92 -1.14 22.16
CA VAL A 248 12.80 -2.19 21.63
C VAL A 248 12.18 -3.53 22.04
N ILE A 249 11.84 -4.35 21.05
CA ILE A 249 11.19 -5.67 21.24
C ILE A 249 12.25 -6.76 21.36
N ARG A 250 13.33 -6.61 20.58
CA ARG A 250 14.51 -7.47 20.60
C ARG A 250 15.76 -6.58 20.50
N ASP A 251 16.75 -6.81 21.35
CA ASP A 251 18.00 -6.05 21.31
C ASP A 251 18.93 -6.49 20.16
N GLU A 252 20.10 -5.84 20.05
CA GLU A 252 21.12 -6.12 19.04
C GLU A 252 21.66 -7.56 19.05
N HIS A 253 21.60 -8.23 20.20
CA HIS A 253 22.04 -9.60 20.40
C HIS A 253 20.93 -10.64 20.20
N GLY A 254 19.68 -10.21 20.03
CA GLY A 254 18.54 -11.10 19.87
C GLY A 254 17.79 -11.36 21.18
N THR A 255 18.15 -10.71 22.29
CA THR A 255 17.47 -10.86 23.58
C THR A 255 16.12 -10.15 23.52
N THR A 256 15.07 -10.87 23.91
CA THR A 256 13.71 -10.32 23.95
C THR A 256 13.55 -9.38 25.14
N ASN A 257 12.81 -8.30 24.96
CA ASN A 257 12.44 -7.40 26.05
C ASN A 257 11.62 -8.17 27.12
N PRO A 258 12.08 -8.23 28.38
CA PRO A 258 11.41 -8.98 29.44
C PRO A 258 10.26 -8.21 30.12
N ASP A 259 10.09 -6.92 29.83
CA ASP A 259 9.15 -6.06 30.55
C ASP A 259 7.71 -6.53 30.34
N GLU A 260 6.97 -6.64 31.44
CA GLU A 260 5.55 -7.00 31.42
C GLU A 260 4.75 -5.91 30.70
N GLY A 261 3.98 -6.32 29.69
CA GLY A 261 3.23 -5.38 28.86
C GLY A 261 4.02 -4.78 27.69
N SER A 262 5.29 -5.14 27.52
CA SER A 262 6.06 -4.81 26.30
C SER A 262 5.50 -5.55 25.09
N GLY A 263 5.51 -4.89 23.93
CA GLY A 263 4.96 -5.45 22.70
C GLY A 263 4.01 -4.52 21.96
N LEU A 264 3.30 -5.08 20.98
CA LEU A 264 2.28 -4.37 20.23
C LEU A 264 0.99 -4.28 21.03
N ARG A 265 0.69 -3.08 21.53
CA ARG A 265 -0.58 -2.74 22.14
C ARG A 265 -1.44 -1.91 21.21
N LEU A 266 -2.58 -2.46 20.80
CA LEU A 266 -3.65 -1.75 20.11
C LEU A 266 -4.90 -1.76 20.99
N MET A 267 -5.67 -0.69 20.95
CA MET A 267 -6.92 -0.57 21.68
C MET A 267 -8.06 -0.85 20.72
N LEU A 268 -9.19 -1.37 21.21
CA LEU A 268 -10.32 -1.68 20.34
C LEU A 268 -10.80 -0.44 19.55
N TRP A 269 -10.74 0.74 20.16
CA TRP A 269 -11.07 2.02 19.50
C TRP A 269 -10.06 2.46 18.44
N ASP A 270 -8.84 1.90 18.40
CA ASP A 270 -7.87 2.18 17.34
C ASP A 270 -8.40 1.63 15.99
N PHE A 271 -9.36 0.70 16.01
CA PHE A 271 -9.94 0.08 14.82
C PHE A 271 -11.17 0.81 14.25
N ALA A 272 -11.50 2.01 14.74
CA ALA A 272 -12.57 2.83 14.15
C ALA A 272 -12.35 4.34 14.26
N PRO A 273 -12.92 5.14 13.35
CA PRO A 273 -12.90 6.59 13.43
C PRO A 273 -13.54 7.15 14.71
N ASP A 274 -13.11 8.35 15.12
CA ASP A 274 -13.59 9.00 16.35
C ASP A 274 -15.06 9.41 16.34
N PHE A 275 -15.70 9.42 15.17
CA PHE A 275 -17.13 9.75 15.04
C PHE A 275 -18.05 8.54 15.25
N VAL A 276 -17.53 7.32 15.41
CA VAL A 276 -18.33 6.12 15.72
C VAL A 276 -18.75 6.20 17.20
N PRO A 277 -20.02 6.55 17.50
CA PRO A 277 -20.44 7.00 18.82
C PRO A 277 -20.55 5.87 19.86
N ASP A 278 -20.66 4.62 19.40
CA ASP A 278 -20.97 3.45 20.24
C ASP A 278 -19.76 2.95 21.06
N LEU A 279 -18.54 3.37 20.74
CA LEU A 279 -17.36 2.98 21.50
C LEU A 279 -17.12 3.90 22.70
N ARG A 280 -16.98 5.21 22.50
CA ARG A 280 -16.51 6.09 23.59
C ARG A 280 -17.50 6.30 24.74
N THR A 281 -18.75 5.87 24.58
CA THR A 281 -19.83 6.07 25.55
C THR A 281 -20.01 4.90 26.51
N THR A 282 -19.35 3.75 26.27
CA THR A 282 -19.42 2.61 27.20
C THR A 282 -18.46 2.81 28.36
N ALA A 283 -18.98 2.69 29.59
CA ALA A 283 -18.22 2.92 30.83
C ALA A 283 -17.17 1.84 31.16
N ASP A 284 -17.09 0.76 30.37
CA ASP A 284 -16.12 -0.32 30.57
C ASP A 284 -14.76 0.01 29.95
N PRO A 285 -13.65 -0.42 30.58
CA PRO A 285 -12.33 -0.28 29.98
C PRO A 285 -12.32 -1.05 28.66
N HIS A 286 -12.11 -0.34 27.55
CA HIS A 286 -12.10 -1.00 26.25
C HIS A 286 -11.04 -2.09 26.20
N PRO A 287 -11.36 -3.25 25.59
CA PRO A 287 -10.41 -4.32 25.40
C PRO A 287 -9.13 -3.82 24.72
N SER A 288 -7.98 -4.09 25.34
CA SER A 288 -6.68 -3.89 24.71
C SER A 288 -6.20 -5.22 24.12
N LEU A 289 -5.68 -5.15 22.90
CA LEU A 289 -5.00 -6.23 22.21
C LEU A 289 -3.50 -6.06 22.46
N LEU A 290 -2.87 -7.01 23.14
CA LEU A 290 -1.43 -7.03 23.40
C LEU A 290 -0.80 -8.28 22.76
N ILE A 291 0.02 -8.09 21.74
CA ILE A 291 1.01 -9.08 21.30
C ILE A 291 2.27 -8.79 22.09
N ASP A 292 2.61 -9.65 23.04
CA ASP A 292 3.82 -9.45 23.83
C ASP A 292 5.09 -9.58 22.98
N SER A 293 6.19 -9.01 23.49
CA SER A 293 7.49 -9.04 22.82
C SER A 293 7.98 -10.46 22.52
N ALA A 294 7.67 -11.44 23.38
CA ALA A 294 8.09 -12.82 23.19
C ALA A 294 7.38 -13.48 22.00
N ALA A 295 6.08 -13.25 21.83
CA ALA A 295 5.31 -13.71 20.69
C ALA A 295 5.81 -13.07 19.38
N LEU A 296 6.04 -11.75 19.36
CA LEU A 296 6.62 -11.07 18.19
C LEU A 296 8.00 -11.60 17.83
N CYS A 297 8.89 -11.76 18.82
CA CYS A 297 10.22 -12.37 18.62
C CYS A 297 10.14 -13.79 18.07
N LYS A 298 9.17 -14.59 18.54
CA LYS A 298 8.94 -15.94 18.04
C LYS A 298 8.54 -15.92 16.56
N PHE A 299 7.61 -15.04 16.15
CA PHE A 299 7.21 -14.92 14.74
C PHE A 299 8.42 -14.61 13.85
N ILE A 300 9.27 -13.67 14.28
CA ILE A 300 10.49 -13.28 13.56
C ILE A 300 11.48 -14.45 13.50
N ALA A 301 11.73 -15.12 14.63
CA ALA A 301 12.70 -16.22 14.72
C ALA A 301 12.34 -17.40 13.80
N ILE A 302 11.06 -17.76 13.70
CA ILE A 302 10.59 -18.81 12.78
C ILE A 302 10.91 -18.42 11.32
N MET A 303 10.71 -17.15 10.96
CA MET A 303 10.98 -16.66 9.61
C MET A 303 12.47 -16.55 9.30
N GLU A 304 13.28 -16.04 10.24
CA GLU A 304 14.75 -16.00 10.11
C GLU A 304 15.32 -17.41 9.90
N GLU A 305 14.87 -18.40 10.67
CA GLU A 305 15.30 -19.79 10.53
C GLU A 305 14.87 -20.40 9.20
N SER A 306 13.67 -20.06 8.71
CA SER A 306 13.21 -20.48 7.38
C SER A 306 14.07 -19.90 6.26
N GLU A 307 14.47 -18.62 6.34
CA GLU A 307 15.36 -18.01 5.36
C GLU A 307 16.78 -18.60 5.44
N ARG A 308 17.30 -18.88 6.64
CA ARG A 308 18.58 -19.59 6.83
C ARG A 308 18.56 -20.96 6.16
N LYS A 309 17.54 -21.77 6.41
CA LYS A 309 17.35 -23.09 5.78
C LYS A 309 17.29 -22.99 4.25
N ARG A 310 16.62 -21.96 3.72
CA ARG A 310 16.56 -21.70 2.27
C ARG A 310 17.95 -21.40 1.71
N ALA A 311 18.68 -20.48 2.32
CA ALA A 311 20.02 -20.11 1.89
C ALA A 311 21.00 -21.30 1.93
N ALA A 312 20.85 -22.17 2.92
CA ALA A 312 21.63 -23.40 3.05
C ALA A 312 21.16 -24.55 2.14
N GLY A 313 20.06 -24.39 1.40
CA GLY A 313 19.49 -25.46 0.57
C GLY A 313 18.88 -26.62 1.37
N GLU A 314 18.59 -26.42 2.65
CA GLU A 314 18.05 -27.41 3.60
C GLU A 314 16.52 -27.60 3.47
N LEU A 315 15.86 -26.86 2.56
CA LEU A 315 14.42 -26.97 2.39
C LEU A 315 14.04 -28.33 1.82
N VAL A 316 13.05 -28.97 2.45
CA VAL A 316 12.50 -30.25 2.00
C VAL A 316 11.85 -30.06 0.63
N THR A 317 12.40 -30.73 -0.38
CA THR A 317 11.79 -30.85 -1.70
C THR A 317 11.21 -32.25 -1.85
N SER A 318 9.96 -32.35 -2.29
CA SER A 318 9.35 -33.66 -2.58
C SER A 318 10.15 -34.35 -3.68
N SER A 319 10.70 -35.54 -3.39
CA SER A 319 11.38 -36.37 -4.38
C SER A 319 10.41 -36.99 -5.40
N ARG A 320 9.10 -37.02 -5.11
CA ARG A 320 8.09 -37.69 -5.94
C ARG A 320 7.96 -37.13 -7.35
N TYR A 321 8.40 -35.91 -7.59
CA TYR A 321 8.27 -35.24 -8.90
C TYR A 321 9.60 -34.96 -9.59
N LYS A 322 10.74 -35.36 -9.01
CA LYS A 322 12.06 -35.12 -9.62
C LYS A 322 12.19 -35.76 -11.01
N ASP A 323 11.53 -36.92 -11.21
CA ASP A 323 11.51 -37.64 -12.48
C ASP A 323 10.29 -37.34 -13.36
N CYS A 324 9.34 -36.52 -12.87
CA CYS A 324 8.11 -36.18 -13.60
C CYS A 324 8.24 -34.92 -14.47
N VAL A 325 9.33 -34.17 -14.33
CA VAL A 325 9.60 -33.00 -15.17
C VAL A 325 10.34 -33.48 -16.41
N LYS A 326 9.59 -33.85 -17.47
CA LYS A 326 10.16 -33.71 -18.82
C LYS A 326 10.61 -32.26 -18.93
N LYS A 327 11.94 -32.03 -19.02
CA LYS A 327 12.51 -30.69 -19.30
C LYS A 327 11.60 -30.02 -20.32
N ARG A 328 10.86 -28.98 -19.89
CA ARG A 328 9.98 -28.26 -20.79
C ARG A 328 10.86 -27.82 -21.95
N SER A 329 10.53 -28.32 -23.14
CA SER A 329 11.20 -27.98 -24.39
C SER A 329 11.32 -26.47 -24.46
N VAL A 330 12.54 -26.00 -24.78
CA VAL A 330 12.90 -24.70 -25.33
C VAL A 330 11.71 -23.73 -25.31
N TRP A 331 11.69 -22.83 -24.33
CA TRP A 331 10.87 -21.63 -24.47
C TRP A 331 11.21 -21.03 -25.84
N PRO A 332 10.20 -20.68 -26.68
CA PRO A 332 10.49 -19.91 -27.87
C PRO A 332 11.38 -18.73 -27.45
N GLU A 333 12.37 -18.38 -28.30
CA GLU A 333 13.17 -17.18 -28.09
C GLU A 333 12.21 -16.05 -27.69
N PRO A 334 12.52 -15.26 -26.64
CA PRO A 334 11.61 -14.21 -26.21
C PRO A 334 11.34 -13.32 -27.42
N GLU A 335 10.14 -13.40 -28.00
CA GLU A 335 9.72 -12.43 -28.98
C GLU A 335 9.83 -11.07 -28.31
N GLU A 336 10.33 -10.10 -29.08
CA GLU A 336 10.54 -8.76 -28.59
C GLU A 336 9.22 -8.24 -27.97
N VAL A 337 9.35 -7.34 -26.98
CA VAL A 337 8.30 -6.86 -26.06
C VAL A 337 6.96 -6.46 -26.74
N TYR A 338 6.98 -6.31 -28.07
CA TYR A 338 6.06 -5.60 -28.94
C TYR A 338 4.93 -6.43 -29.57
N GLU A 339 5.14 -7.73 -29.84
CA GLU A 339 4.24 -8.44 -30.78
C GLU A 339 3.05 -9.16 -30.12
N GLU A 340 3.17 -9.65 -28.88
CA GLU A 340 2.10 -10.45 -28.24
C GLU A 340 0.86 -9.65 -27.78
N ASP A 341 0.97 -8.34 -27.53
CA ASP A 341 -0.11 -7.57 -26.88
C ASP A 341 -1.10 -6.93 -27.88
N GLY A 342 -0.88 -7.04 -29.20
CA GLY A 342 -1.67 -6.30 -30.21
C GLY A 342 -1.60 -4.77 -30.09
N PHE A 343 -0.79 -4.28 -29.14
CA PHE A 343 -0.56 -2.87 -28.85
C PHE A 343 0.79 -2.48 -29.45
N VAL A 344 0.73 -1.96 -30.67
CA VAL A 344 1.89 -1.35 -31.32
C VAL A 344 2.24 -0.11 -30.50
N PHE A 345 3.44 -0.11 -29.93
CA PHE A 345 4.03 1.09 -29.36
C PHE A 345 3.83 2.24 -30.36
N GLY A 346 3.26 3.37 -29.94
CA GLY A 346 3.34 4.57 -30.77
C GLY A 346 4.82 4.84 -31.10
N GLU A 347 5.12 5.44 -32.25
CA GLU A 347 6.51 5.73 -32.65
C GLU A 347 7.30 6.47 -31.54
N GLU A 348 6.60 7.25 -30.72
CA GLU A 348 7.12 7.92 -29.51
C GLU A 348 7.63 6.93 -28.44
N GLU A 349 6.89 5.87 -28.13
CA GLU A 349 7.26 4.84 -27.15
C GLU A 349 8.52 4.06 -27.60
N LEU A 350 8.62 3.76 -28.90
CA LEU A 350 9.78 3.07 -29.50
C LEU A 350 11.02 3.98 -29.56
N SER A 351 10.84 5.26 -29.89
CA SER A 351 11.96 6.21 -29.95
C SER A 351 12.59 6.44 -28.58
N VAL A 352 11.80 6.38 -27.50
CA VAL A 352 12.32 6.41 -26.14
C VAL A 352 13.05 5.10 -25.84
N HIS A 353 12.44 3.94 -26.12
CA HIS A 353 13.04 2.62 -25.90
C HIS A 353 14.47 2.47 -26.48
N ALA A 354 14.70 2.91 -27.72
CA ALA A 354 16.01 2.81 -28.39
C ALA A 354 17.13 3.61 -27.70
N ARG A 355 16.80 4.67 -26.95
CA ARG A 355 17.78 5.52 -26.25
C ARG A 355 18.17 4.99 -24.87
N PHE A 356 17.35 4.13 -24.26
CA PHE A 356 17.49 3.77 -22.84
C PHE A 356 18.11 2.41 -22.56
N LEU A 357 18.25 1.52 -23.54
CA LEU A 357 18.95 0.23 -23.36
C LEU A 357 20.47 0.35 -23.09
N GLY A 358 21.03 1.57 -23.13
CA GLY A 358 22.47 1.82 -22.93
C GLY A 358 22.88 2.36 -21.56
N THR A 359 21.96 2.65 -20.65
CA THR A 359 22.28 3.39 -19.42
C THR A 359 21.84 2.62 -18.17
N PRO A 360 22.78 2.15 -17.33
CA PRO A 360 22.46 1.55 -16.03
C PRO A 360 21.68 2.53 -15.14
N VAL A 361 20.72 2.02 -14.38
CA VAL A 361 19.95 2.79 -13.40
C VAL A 361 20.86 3.10 -12.20
N ASP A 362 21.13 4.38 -11.97
CA ASP A 362 21.84 4.86 -10.78
C ASP A 362 20.87 4.79 -9.58
N THR A 363 21.00 3.74 -8.76
CA THR A 363 20.33 3.60 -7.47
C THR A 363 21.00 4.54 -6.45
N ARG A 364 20.77 5.85 -6.57
CA ARG A 364 21.37 6.81 -5.64
C ARG A 364 20.84 6.57 -4.21
N LYS A 365 21.77 6.34 -3.28
CA LYS A 365 21.54 6.53 -1.85
C LYS A 365 21.23 8.01 -1.61
N VAL A 366 20.06 8.30 -1.07
CA VAL A 366 19.76 9.63 -0.53
C VAL A 366 20.57 9.77 0.76
N THR A 367 21.59 10.63 0.74
CA THR A 367 22.29 11.05 1.95
C THR A 367 21.41 12.06 2.68
N GLU A 368 21.10 11.79 3.96
CA GLU A 368 20.49 12.75 4.87
C GLU A 368 21.36 14.03 4.92
N GLY A 369 20.73 15.17 4.67
CA GLY A 369 21.36 16.47 4.82
C GLY A 369 21.38 16.86 6.28
N ASP A 370 22.59 17.10 6.80
CA ASP A 370 22.84 17.68 8.12
C ASP A 370 22.10 19.02 8.30
N GLU A 371 21.15 19.07 9.23
CA GLU A 371 20.76 20.31 9.88
C GLU A 371 21.91 20.78 10.80
N LYS A 372 22.73 21.70 10.31
CA LYS A 372 23.56 22.53 11.19
C LYS A 372 22.81 23.81 11.53
N GLY A 373 22.42 23.89 12.79
CA GLY A 373 21.84 25.08 13.42
C GLY A 373 22.80 26.27 13.36
N ASP A 374 22.24 27.41 12.97
CA ASP A 374 22.90 28.71 13.02
C ASP A 374 22.70 29.29 14.42
N VAL A 375 23.79 29.37 15.19
CA VAL A 375 23.87 30.04 16.49
C VAL A 375 24.30 31.47 16.22
N GLY A 376 23.33 32.38 16.22
CA GLY A 376 23.59 33.82 16.22
C GLY A 376 23.95 34.32 17.61
N GLU A 377 25.25 34.42 17.89
CA GLU A 377 25.81 35.35 18.87
C GLU A 377 25.56 36.80 18.40
N VAL A 378 24.98 37.64 19.26
CA VAL A 378 25.11 39.10 19.16
C VAL A 378 25.51 39.63 20.53
N GLU A 379 26.80 39.93 20.67
CA GLU A 379 27.31 40.90 21.64
C GLU A 379 26.94 42.31 21.17
N LYS A 380 26.07 43.00 21.92
CA LYS A 380 26.34 44.29 22.58
C LYS A 380 25.13 44.83 23.32
#